data_AF-A0AAV3X9T9-F1
#
_entry.id   AF-A0AAV3X9T9-F1
#
_cell.length_a   1.000
_cell.length_b   1.000
_cell.length_c   1.000
_cell.angle_alpha   90.00
_cell.angle_beta   90.00
_cell.angle_gamma   90.00
#
_symmetry.space_group_name_H-M   'P 1'
#
loop_
_entity.id
_entity.type
_entity.pdbx_description
1 polymer ?
#
loop_
_entity_poly.entity_id
_entity_poly.type
_entity_poly.pdbx_seq_one_letter_code
_entity_poly.pdbx_strand_id
1 'polypeptide(L)'
;MKRDEFLKQVQSVAQLDSREEAERATRATFEVLAERIVGDEAKDLASQLPQELGQYLRGREGENGQAFSLKEFYQRVADKEGVEPNVAAMHVRAVFTVLQQGVTPGEFADVRANFSPDYEELFAVTNIS
;
A
#
# COMPACT_ATOMS: atom_id res chain seq x y z
N MET A 1 0.76 -14.42 4.88
CA MET A 1 1.92 -13.84 5.62
C MET A 1 1.46 -13.33 6.99
N LYS A 2 2.31 -13.27 8.03
CA LYS A 2 1.96 -12.67 9.35
C LYS A 2 2.28 -11.17 9.39
N ARG A 3 1.66 -10.39 10.30
CA ARG A 3 1.90 -8.94 10.48
C ARG A 3 3.38 -8.62 10.68
N ASP A 4 4.01 -9.33 11.61
CA ASP A 4 5.43 -9.16 11.93
C ASP A 4 6.37 -9.40 10.75
N GLU A 5 6.02 -10.38 9.93
CA GLU A 5 6.77 -10.73 8.73
C GLU A 5 6.61 -9.66 7.65
N PHE A 6 5.37 -9.18 7.43
CA PHE A 6 5.07 -8.08 6.53
C PHE A 6 5.87 -6.83 6.91
N LEU A 7 5.77 -6.39 8.16
CA LEU A 7 6.45 -5.18 8.64
C LEU A 7 7.97 -5.31 8.58
N LYS A 8 8.52 -6.50 8.87
CA LYS A 8 9.95 -6.76 8.73
C LYS A 8 10.41 -6.68 7.27
N GLN A 9 9.62 -7.21 6.33
CA GLN A 9 9.94 -7.11 4.91
C GLN A 9 9.85 -5.65 4.44
N VAL A 10 8.81 -4.91 4.84
CA VAL A 10 8.69 -3.47 4.51
C VAL A 10 9.89 -2.70 5.06
N GLN A 11 10.26 -2.92 6.32
CA GLN A 11 11.44 -2.30 6.92
C GLN A 11 12.70 -2.57 6.10
N SER A 12 12.90 -3.83 5.68
CA SER A 12 14.08 -4.22 4.91
C SER A 12 14.11 -3.61 3.51
N VAL A 13 12.97 -3.58 2.81
CA VAL A 13 12.87 -3.06 1.44
C VAL A 13 12.97 -1.54 1.41
N ALA A 14 12.35 -0.85 2.37
CA ALA A 14 12.41 0.60 2.51
C ALA A 14 13.68 1.10 3.22
N GLN A 15 14.52 0.21 3.74
CA GLN A 15 15.71 0.54 4.55
C GLN A 15 15.41 1.43 5.77
N LEU A 16 14.33 1.11 6.48
CA LEU A 16 13.86 1.88 7.64
C LEU A 16 14.61 1.50 8.93
N ASP A 17 14.82 2.49 9.79
CA ASP A 17 15.62 2.34 11.02
C ASP A 17 14.86 1.57 12.10
N SER A 18 13.53 1.58 12.03
CA SER A 18 12.67 0.94 13.03
C SER A 18 11.47 0.23 12.43
N ARG A 19 10.93 -0.68 13.23
CA ARG A 19 9.67 -1.35 12.93
C ARG A 19 8.47 -0.39 13.05
N GLU A 20 8.56 0.62 13.91
CA GLU A 20 7.51 1.64 14.03
C GLU A 20 7.43 2.51 12.77
N GLU A 21 8.55 2.82 12.13
CA GLU A 21 8.56 3.48 10.82
C GLU A 21 7.90 2.61 9.74
N ALA A 22 8.25 1.32 9.68
CA ALA A 22 7.62 0.40 8.72
C ALA A 22 6.11 0.31 8.93
N GLU A 23 5.64 0.32 10.18
CA GLU A 23 4.22 0.34 10.50
C GLU A 23 3.55 1.67 10.10
N ARG A 24 4.18 2.82 10.35
CA ARG A 24 3.67 4.12 9.90
C ARG A 24 3.55 4.21 8.38
N ALA A 25 4.59 3.82 7.65
CA ALA A 25 4.59 3.75 6.19
C ALA A 25 3.49 2.82 5.65
N THR A 26 3.36 1.63 6.23
CA THR A 26 2.33 0.64 5.85
C THR A 26 0.93 1.19 6.09
N ARG A 27 0.70 1.75 7.28
CA ARG A 27 -0.58 2.34 7.65
C ARG A 27 -0.95 3.49 6.73
N ALA A 28 -0.06 4.46 6.53
CA ALA A 28 -0.31 5.61 5.67
C ALA A 28 -0.62 5.17 4.23
N THR A 29 0.14 4.22 3.69
CA THR A 29 -0.09 3.66 2.36
C THR A 29 -1.45 2.97 2.25
N PHE A 30 -1.82 2.15 3.23
CA PHE A 30 -3.10 1.42 3.19
C PHE A 30 -4.30 2.33 3.39
N GLU A 31 -4.20 3.34 4.25
CA GLU A 31 -5.25 4.35 4.38
C GLU A 31 -5.47 5.14 3.08
N VAL A 32 -4.40 5.49 2.35
CA VAL A 32 -4.50 6.16 1.03
C VAL A 32 -5.01 5.21 -0.04
N LEU A 33 -4.58 3.94 0.01
CA LEU A 33 -5.06 2.89 -0.88
C LEU A 33 -6.57 2.73 -0.76
N ALA A 34 -7.11 2.71 0.47
CA ALA A 34 -8.54 2.63 0.73
C ALA A 34 -9.36 3.81 0.21
N GLU A 35 -8.73 4.98 -0.02
CA GLU A 35 -9.40 6.10 -0.68
C GLU A 35 -9.44 5.93 -2.19
N ARG A 36 -8.52 5.12 -2.75
CA ARG A 36 -8.33 4.95 -4.20
C ARG A 36 -9.11 3.78 -4.76
N ILE A 37 -9.06 2.63 -4.10
CA ILE A 37 -9.77 1.40 -4.52
C ILE A 37 -11.18 1.40 -3.95
N VAL A 38 -12.16 0.96 -4.74
CA VAL A 38 -13.58 1.22 -4.49
C VAL A 38 -14.30 -0.07 -4.12
N GLY A 39 -15.35 0.04 -3.30
CA GLY A 39 -16.32 -1.03 -3.15
C GLY A 39 -15.75 -2.24 -2.41
N ASP A 40 -16.06 -3.44 -2.90
CA ASP A 40 -15.70 -4.68 -2.23
C ASP A 40 -14.18 -4.98 -2.28
N GLU A 41 -13.41 -4.33 -3.16
CA GLU A 41 -11.98 -4.63 -3.35
C GLU A 41 -11.11 -4.26 -2.15
N ALA A 42 -11.38 -3.14 -1.47
CA ALA A 42 -10.66 -2.80 -0.23
C ALA A 42 -10.87 -3.87 0.84
N LYS A 43 -12.08 -4.44 0.88
CA LYS A 43 -12.48 -5.49 1.81
C LYS A 43 -11.89 -6.84 1.40
N ASP A 44 -11.88 -7.16 0.11
CA ASP A 44 -11.28 -8.38 -0.43
C ASP A 44 -9.76 -8.38 -0.18
N LEU A 45 -9.09 -7.25 -0.42
CA LEU A 45 -7.67 -7.08 -0.10
C LEU A 45 -7.42 -7.22 1.41
N ALA A 46 -8.25 -6.59 2.24
CA ALA A 46 -8.16 -6.69 3.69
C ALA A 46 -8.34 -8.15 4.18
N SER A 47 -9.07 -8.99 3.46
CA SER A 47 -9.28 -10.41 3.80
C SER A 47 -8.04 -11.27 3.57
N GLN A 48 -7.13 -10.85 2.69
CA GLN A 48 -5.87 -11.54 2.39
C GLN A 48 -4.74 -11.16 3.38
N LEU A 49 -4.94 -10.11 4.16
CA LEU A 49 -3.94 -9.55 5.05
C LEU A 49 -4.14 -10.00 6.51
N PRO A 50 -3.08 -9.94 7.34
CA PRO A 50 -3.22 -9.98 8.79
C PRO A 50 -4.27 -8.97 9.26
N GLN A 51 -5.11 -9.36 10.23
CA GLN A 51 -6.25 -8.57 10.68
C GLN A 51 -5.88 -7.12 11.03
N GLU A 52 -4.74 -6.92 11.67
CA GLU A 52 -4.29 -5.60 12.12
C GLU A 52 -3.77 -4.72 10.98
N LEU A 53 -3.39 -5.31 9.84
CA LEU A 53 -3.04 -4.55 8.64
C LEU A 53 -4.27 -4.31 7.77
N GLY A 54 -5.14 -5.32 7.64
CA GLY A 54 -6.39 -5.22 6.89
C GLY A 54 -7.35 -4.17 7.47
N GLN A 55 -7.27 -3.86 8.77
CA GLN A 55 -8.09 -2.80 9.38
C GLN A 55 -7.81 -1.40 8.80
N TYR A 56 -6.61 -1.15 8.26
CA TYR A 56 -6.25 0.14 7.66
C TYR A 56 -6.92 0.36 6.30
N LEU A 57 -7.47 -0.69 5.70
CA LEU A 57 -8.21 -0.66 4.43
C LEU A 57 -9.72 -0.48 4.63
N ARG A 58 -10.20 -0.44 5.88
CA ARG A 58 -11.63 -0.38 6.23
C ARG A 58 -12.09 1.03 6.58
N GLY A 59 -13.41 1.20 6.68
CA GLY A 59 -14.06 2.43 7.14
C GLY A 59 -14.58 3.34 6.02
N ARG A 60 -14.53 2.88 4.76
CA ARG A 60 -15.10 3.56 3.59
C ARG A 60 -15.99 2.63 2.75
N GLU A 61 -16.49 1.57 3.37
CA GLU A 61 -17.36 0.61 2.71
C GLU A 61 -18.61 1.32 2.17
N GLY A 62 -18.87 1.18 0.87
CA GLY A 62 -20.00 1.81 0.19
C GLY A 62 -19.73 3.24 -0.31
N GLU A 63 -18.54 3.80 -0.09
CA GLU A 63 -18.10 5.03 -0.75
C GLU A 63 -17.51 4.74 -2.14
N ASN A 64 -17.63 5.72 -3.05
CA ASN A 64 -16.89 5.68 -4.31
C ASN A 64 -15.44 6.08 -4.03
N GLY A 65 -14.47 5.33 -4.53
CA GLY A 65 -13.07 5.77 -4.43
C GLY A 65 -12.79 6.97 -5.31
N GLN A 66 -11.77 7.70 -4.91
CA GLN A 66 -11.39 8.97 -5.48
C GLN A 66 -10.39 8.74 -6.61
N ALA A 67 -10.64 9.34 -7.77
CA ALA A 67 -9.65 9.36 -8.85
C ALA A 67 -8.59 10.43 -8.55
N PHE A 68 -7.36 10.00 -8.26
CA PHE A 68 -6.20 10.87 -8.14
C PHE A 68 -4.98 10.23 -8.80
N SER A 69 -4.00 11.07 -9.12
CA SER A 69 -2.75 10.65 -9.78
C SER A 69 -1.79 9.97 -8.82
N LEU A 70 -0.81 9.25 -9.34
CA LEU A 70 0.27 8.67 -8.54
C LEU A 70 1.03 9.73 -7.72
N LYS A 71 1.27 10.91 -8.30
CA LYS A 71 1.91 12.03 -7.58
C LYS A 71 1.09 12.45 -6.38
N GLU A 72 -0.23 12.53 -6.53
CA GLU A 72 -1.14 12.86 -5.43
C GLU A 72 -1.22 11.72 -4.40
N PHE A 73 -1.14 10.46 -4.84
CA PHE A 73 -1.03 9.31 -3.93
C PHE A 73 0.20 9.47 -3.02
N TYR A 74 1.37 9.76 -3.59
CA TYR A 74 2.58 9.98 -2.79
C TYR A 74 2.47 11.17 -1.85
N GLN A 75 1.84 12.28 -2.28
CA GLN A 75 1.61 13.42 -1.41
C GLN A 75 0.71 13.08 -0.22
N ARG A 76 -0.41 12.38 -0.45
CA ARG A 76 -1.33 11.99 0.63
C ARG A 76 -0.67 11.03 1.63
N VAL A 77 0.18 10.12 1.14
CA VAL A 77 0.95 9.22 2.01
C VAL A 77 1.96 10.01 2.83
N ALA A 78 2.71 10.92 2.19
CA ALA A 78 3.65 11.80 2.87
C ALA A 78 2.99 12.61 3.99
N ASP A 79 1.82 13.20 3.73
CA ASP A 79 1.08 13.98 4.72
C ASP A 79 0.63 13.12 5.92
N LYS A 80 0.18 11.88 5.66
CA LYS A 80 -0.24 10.93 6.72
C LYS A 80 0.93 10.35 7.50
N GLU A 81 2.04 10.08 6.84
CA GLU A 81 3.23 9.49 7.44
C GLU A 81 4.09 10.53 8.18
N GLY A 82 4.03 11.80 7.75
CA GLY A 82 4.84 12.90 8.29
C GLY A 82 6.25 12.96 7.69
N VAL A 83 6.39 12.63 6.40
CA VAL A 83 7.68 12.59 5.69
C VAL A 83 7.61 13.39 4.39
N GLU A 84 8.74 13.58 3.71
CA GLU A 84 8.79 14.23 2.40
C GLU A 84 8.18 13.35 1.29
N PRO A 85 7.54 13.91 0.24
CA PRO A 85 6.93 13.14 -0.84
C PRO A 85 7.86 12.14 -1.55
N ASN A 86 9.14 12.49 -1.70
CA ASN A 86 10.14 11.59 -2.29
C ASN A 86 10.43 10.39 -1.39
N VAL A 87 10.41 10.58 -0.07
CA VAL A 87 10.59 9.51 0.92
C VAL A 87 9.36 8.60 0.93
N ALA A 88 8.16 9.19 0.97
CA ALA A 88 6.91 8.45 0.87
C ALA A 88 6.83 7.62 -0.42
N ALA A 89 7.31 8.12 -1.56
CA ALA A 89 7.34 7.36 -2.81
C ALA A 89 8.17 6.06 -2.68
N MET A 90 9.32 6.10 -2.00
CA MET A 90 10.12 4.89 -1.73
C MET A 90 9.36 3.91 -0.82
N HIS A 91 8.73 4.44 0.22
CA HIS A 91 7.98 3.63 1.18
C HIS A 91 6.75 2.97 0.54
N VAL A 92 6.00 3.70 -0.28
CA VAL A 92 4.86 3.17 -1.04
C VAL A 92 5.32 2.04 -1.96
N ARG A 93 6.42 2.22 -2.70
CA ARG A 93 6.98 1.15 -3.56
C ARG A 93 7.36 -0.09 -2.75
N ALA A 94 7.98 0.10 -1.58
CA ALA A 94 8.33 -1.00 -0.69
C ALA A 94 7.08 -1.73 -0.15
N VAL A 95 6.06 -0.99 0.29
CA VAL A 95 4.80 -1.57 0.77
C VAL A 95 4.09 -2.33 -0.34
N PHE A 96 4.02 -1.81 -1.57
CA PHE A 96 3.43 -2.52 -2.72
C PHE A 96 4.22 -3.77 -3.12
N THR A 97 5.55 -3.73 -3.02
CA THR A 97 6.42 -4.89 -3.27
C THR A 97 6.11 -6.02 -2.29
N VAL A 98 5.98 -5.69 -1.00
CA VAL A 98 5.66 -6.66 0.06
C VAL A 98 4.19 -7.11 -0.03
N LEU A 99 3.29 -6.20 -0.40
CA LEU A 99 1.88 -6.51 -0.65
C LEU A 99 1.74 -7.58 -1.74
N GLN A 100 2.46 -7.43 -2.86
CA GLN A 100 2.46 -8.40 -3.95
C GLN A 100 2.91 -9.81 -3.51
N GLN A 101 3.79 -9.90 -2.51
CA GLN A 101 4.24 -11.17 -1.92
C GLN A 101 3.27 -11.70 -0.86
N GLY A 102 2.49 -10.81 -0.25
CA GLY A 102 1.61 -11.10 0.89
C GLY A 102 0.22 -11.58 0.52
N VAL A 103 -0.23 -11.33 -0.71
CA VAL A 103 -1.58 -11.67 -1.20
C VAL A 103 -1.49 -12.60 -2.42
N THR A 104 -2.64 -13.14 -2.86
CA THR A 104 -2.65 -14.00 -4.04
C THR A 104 -2.39 -13.19 -5.32
N PRO A 105 -1.84 -13.79 -6.39
CA PRO A 105 -1.62 -13.09 -7.65
C PRO A 105 -2.90 -12.52 -8.28
N GLY A 106 -4.04 -13.21 -8.09
CA GLY A 106 -5.35 -12.74 -8.56
C GLY A 106 -5.78 -11.47 -7.83
N GLU A 107 -5.75 -11.50 -6.49
CA GLU A 107 -6.09 -10.35 -5.66
C GLU A 107 -5.23 -9.12 -6.00
N PHE A 108 -3.92 -9.32 -6.18
CA PHE A 108 -3.03 -8.21 -6.54
C PHE A 108 -3.35 -7.64 -7.93
N ALA A 109 -3.76 -8.49 -8.87
CA ALA A 109 -4.18 -8.06 -10.19
C ALA A 109 -5.48 -7.25 -10.14
N ASP A 110 -6.44 -7.66 -9.30
CA ASP A 110 -7.70 -6.94 -9.08
C ASP A 110 -7.44 -5.56 -8.47
N VAL A 111 -6.58 -5.48 -7.45
CA VAL A 111 -6.13 -4.19 -6.89
C VAL A 111 -5.48 -3.33 -7.98
N ARG A 112 -4.57 -3.88 -8.79
CA ARG A 112 -3.90 -3.15 -9.88
C ARG A 112 -4.89 -2.60 -10.92
N ALA A 113 -6.00 -3.29 -11.18
CA ALA A 113 -7.00 -2.88 -12.16
C ALA A 113 -7.70 -1.54 -11.81
N ASN A 114 -7.56 -1.06 -10.57
CA ASN A 114 -8.17 0.19 -10.10
C ASN A 114 -7.37 1.45 -10.40
N PHE A 115 -6.14 1.28 -10.88
CA PHE A 115 -5.22 2.37 -11.08
C PHE A 115 -5.17 2.81 -12.54
N SER A 116 -5.00 4.11 -12.74
CA SER A 116 -4.80 4.71 -14.06
C SER A 116 -3.38 4.44 -14.57
N PRO A 117 -3.11 4.56 -15.89
CA PRO A 117 -1.81 4.22 -16.48
C PRO A 117 -0.59 4.95 -15.88
N ASP A 118 -0.79 6.09 -15.21
CA ASP A 118 0.27 6.81 -14.51
C ASP A 118 0.83 6.05 -13.29
N TYR A 119 0.14 5.02 -12.81
CA TYR A 119 0.60 4.14 -11.74
C TYR A 119 1.49 2.99 -12.23
N GLU A 120 1.70 2.82 -13.54
CA GLU A 120 2.52 1.71 -14.05
C GLU A 120 3.93 1.69 -13.46
N GLU A 121 4.52 2.84 -13.12
CA GLU A 121 5.82 2.89 -12.44
C GLU A 121 5.83 2.31 -11.02
N LEU A 122 4.66 2.26 -10.36
CA LEU A 122 4.51 1.65 -9.04
C LEU A 122 4.53 0.11 -9.13
N PHE A 123 4.11 -0.44 -10.27
CA PHE A 123 4.04 -1.89 -10.53
C PHE A 123 5.18 -2.40 -11.40
N ALA A 124 5.97 -1.50 -11.99
CA ALA A 124 7.16 -1.84 -12.74
C ALA A 124 8.17 -2.51 -11.80
N VAL A 125 8.31 -3.83 -12.00
CA VAL A 125 9.09 -4.75 -11.17
C VAL A 125 10.49 -4.20 -10.92
N THR A 126 10.84 -3.95 -9.66
CA THR A 126 12.25 -3.88 -9.26
C THR A 126 12.70 -5.34 -9.18
N ASN A 127 13.28 -5.85 -10.27
CA ASN A 127 14.01 -7.12 -10.26
C ASN A 127 15.20 -6.97 -9.31
N ILE A 128 14.99 -7.22 -8.01
CA ILE A 128 16.09 -7.46 -7.10
C ILE A 128 16.49 -8.91 -7.35
N SER A 129 17.45 -9.08 -8.27
CA SER A 129 18.20 -10.33 -8.46
C SER A 129 19.18 -10.56 -7.31
#